data_AF-A0ABD1LKC8-F1
#
_entry.id   AF-A0ABD1LKC8-F1
#
_cell.length_a   1.000
_cell.length_b   1.000
_cell.length_c   1.000
_cell.angle_alpha   90.00
_cell.angle_beta   90.00
_cell.angle_gamma   90.00
#
_symmetry.space_group_name_H-M   'P 1'
#
loop_
_entity.id
_entity.type
_entity.pdbx_description
1 polymer ?
#
loop_
_entity_poly.entity_id
_entity_poly.type
_entity_poly.pdbx_seq_one_letter_code
_entity_poly.pdbx_strand_id
1 'polypeptide(L)' 'MVVAIDNHYPWKTKCLSLRVVSQLGPSLNSKVVLEVLHLGLHYEAEELRTEASISMPVMVLRSGLNVSSPVFERMGK' A
#
# COMPACT_ATOMS: atom_id res chain seq x y z
N MET A 1 -25.27 2.47 -11.21
CA MET A 1 -25.17 1.51 -10.09
C MET A 1 -24.38 2.20 -8.98
N VAL A 2 -25.07 2.84 -8.03
CA VAL A 2 -24.41 3.45 -6.87
C VAL A 2 -24.02 2.30 -5.96
N VAL A 3 -22.73 2.02 -5.85
CA VAL A 3 -22.21 1.09 -4.85
C VAL A 3 -22.60 1.67 -3.50
N ALA A 4 -23.59 1.06 -2.84
CA ALA A 4 -23.85 1.32 -1.43
C ALA A 4 -22.58 0.92 -0.69
N ILE A 5 -21.80 1.91 -0.27
CA ILE A 5 -20.67 1.68 0.62
C ILE A 5 -21.31 1.24 1.93
N ASP A 6 -21.28 -0.05 2.16
CA ASP A 6 -21.71 -0.67 3.40
C ASP A 6 -20.90 -0.01 4.54
N ASN A 7 -21.54 0.94 5.22
CA ASN A 7 -20.94 1.77 6.28
C ASN A 7 -20.60 0.98 7.53
N HIS A 8 -20.85 -0.33 7.56
CA HIS A 8 -20.59 -1.16 8.73
C HIS A 8 -19.10 -1.27 9.09
N TYR A 9 -18.18 -1.01 8.16
CA TYR A 9 -16.74 -1.15 8.41
C TYR A 9 -15.91 -0.10 7.67
N PRO A 10 -15.70 1.10 8.27
CA PRO A 10 -14.90 2.17 7.68
C PRO A 10 -13.48 1.77 7.28
N TRP A 11 -12.93 0.73 7.91
CA TRP A 11 -11.61 0.18 7.58
C TRP A 11 -11.56 -0.44 6.19
N LYS A 12 -12.66 -1.01 5.66
CA LYS A 12 -12.67 -1.67 4.33
C LYS A 12 -12.33 -0.68 3.23
N THR A 13 -12.95 0.50 3.25
CA THR A 13 -12.68 1.56 2.28
C THR A 13 -11.24 2.07 2.41
N LYS A 14 -10.71 2.15 3.63
CA LYS A 14 -9.31 2.52 3.88
C LYS A 14 -8.34 1.45 3.34
N CYS A 15 -8.63 0.16 3.52
CA CYS A 15 -7.85 -0.93 2.94
C CYS A 15 -7.84 -0.87 1.41
N LEU A 16 -9.00 -0.66 0.78
CA LEU A 16 -9.09 -0.48 -0.67
C LEU A 16 -8.27 0.73 -1.15
N SER A 17 -8.30 1.82 -0.39
CA SER A 17 -7.49 3.01 -0.70
C SER A 17 -6.00 2.70 -0.63
N LEU A 18 -5.52 2.01 0.41
CA LEU A 18 -4.13 1.56 0.53
C LEU A 18 -3.71 0.67 -0.65
N ARG A 19 -4.57 -0.26 -1.08
CA ARG A 19 -4.31 -1.12 -2.25
C ARG A 19 -4.21 -0.35 -3.55
N VAL A 20 -5.04 0.67 -3.74
CA VAL A 20 -4.97 1.52 -4.93
C VAL A 20 -3.68 2.33 -4.90
N VAL A 21 -3.40 3.02 -3.80
CA VAL A 21 -2.20 3.84 -3.62
C VAL A 21 -0.94 2.99 -3.77
N SER A 22 -0.92 1.74 -3.30
CA SER A 22 0.24 0.85 -3.44
C SER A 22 0.56 0.44 -4.88
N GLN A 23 -0.41 0.56 -5.79
CA GLN A 23 -0.24 0.22 -7.20
C GLN A 23 0.11 1.41 -8.09
N LEU A 24 -0.06 2.66 -7.62
CA LEU A 24 0.18 3.87 -8.42
C LEU A 24 1.68 4.18 -8.63
N GLY A 25 2.58 3.57 -7.86
CA GLY A 25 4.03 3.64 -8.08
C GLY A 25 4.63 5.05 -8.00
N PRO A 26 5.62 5.42 -8.85
CA PRO A 26 6.38 6.66 -8.71
C PRO A 26 5.56 7.93 -8.97
N SER A 27 4.31 7.77 -9.44
CA SER A 27 3.40 8.88 -9.66
C SER A 27 2.96 9.58 -8.38
N LEU A 28 3.21 8.96 -7.22
CA LEU A 28 2.84 9.49 -5.92
C LEU A 28 4.00 10.15 -5.20
N ASN A 29 3.69 11.23 -4.47
CA ASN A 29 4.64 11.86 -3.56
C ASN A 29 5.04 10.87 -2.45
N SER A 30 6.33 10.53 -2.37
CA SER A 30 6.88 9.55 -1.43
C SER A 30 6.62 9.91 0.03
N LYS A 31 6.61 11.20 0.39
CA LYS A 31 6.31 11.67 1.74
C LYS A 31 4.86 11.37 2.11
N VAL A 32 3.93 11.67 1.21
CA VAL A 32 2.49 11.41 1.42
C VAL A 32 2.24 9.91 1.56
N VAL A 33 2.90 9.10 0.72
CA VAL A 33 2.85 7.64 0.79
C VAL A 33 3.30 7.11 2.15
N LEU A 34 4.44 7.58 2.66
CA LEU A 34 4.98 7.15 3.95
C LEU A 34 4.08 7.59 5.12
N GLU A 35 3.52 8.79 5.07
CA GLU A 35 2.58 9.29 6.08
C GLU A 35 1.29 8.44 6.11
N VAL A 36 0.72 8.12 4.95
CA VAL A 36 -0.49 7.27 4.86
C VAL A 36 -0.24 5.86 5.39
N LEU A 37 0.92 5.27 5.07
CA LEU A 37 1.32 3.97 5.59
C LEU A 37 1.53 4.01 7.11
N HIS A 38 2.22 5.04 7.62
CA HIS A 38 2.44 5.20 9.05
C HIS A 38 1.10 5.31 9.81
N LEU A 39 0.16 6.10 9.30
CA LEU A 39 -1.19 6.20 9.86
C LEU A 39 -1.95 4.86 9.81
N GLY A 40 -1.80 4.09 8.72
CA GLY A 40 -2.41 2.77 8.58
C GLY A 40 -1.88 1.74 9.58
N LEU A 41 -0.56 1.74 9.84
CA LEU A 41 0.08 0.84 10.81
C LEU A 41 -0.34 1.07 12.26
N HIS A 42 -0.69 2.31 12.61
CA HIS A 42 -1.06 2.68 13.98
C HIS A 42 -2.58 2.78 14.15
N TYR A 43 -3.36 2.30 13.18
CA TYR A 43 -4.80 2.33 13.25
C TYR A 43 -5.35 1.25 14.22
N GLU A 44 -6.55 1.48 14.75
CA GLU A 44 -7.18 0.59 15.72
C GLU A 44 -7.62 -0.75 15.11
N ALA A 45 -8.14 -0.72 13.88
CA ALA A 45 -8.58 -1.92 13.16
C ALA A 45 -7.38 -2.75 12.65
N GLU A 46 -7.30 -4.01 13.08
CA GLU A 46 -6.23 -4.94 12.74
C GLU A 46 -6.14 -5.21 11.23
N GLU A 47 -7.29 -5.21 10.54
CA GLU A 47 -7.36 -5.39 9.09
C GLU A 47 -6.65 -4.25 8.35
N LEU A 48 -6.74 -3.03 8.87
CA LEU A 48 -6.07 -1.88 8.25
C LEU A 48 -4.57 -1.92 8.51
N ARG A 49 -4.14 -2.34 9.70
CA ARG A 49 -2.72 -2.53 10.03
C ARG A 49 -2.08 -3.62 9.16
N THR A 50 -2.80 -4.72 9.00
CA THR A 50 -2.39 -5.84 8.15
C THR A 50 -2.24 -5.38 6.70
N GLU A 51 -3.24 -4.66 6.18
CA GLU A 51 -3.20 -4.14 4.81
C GLU A 51 -2.06 -3.12 4.62
N ALA A 52 -1.84 -2.22 5.59
CA ALA A 52 -0.72 -1.28 5.55
C ALA A 52 0.63 -2.00 5.52
N SER A 53 0.79 -3.03 6.36
CA SER A 53 2.00 -3.86 6.40
C SER A 53 2.26 -4.60 5.08
N ILE A 54 1.21 -5.09 4.42
CA ILE A 54 1.31 -5.73 3.10
C ILE A 54 1.59 -4.70 1.99
N SER A 55 1.00 -3.51 2.08
CA SER A 55 1.13 -2.46 1.08
C SER A 55 2.53 -1.82 1.08
N MET A 56 3.19 -1.74 2.25
CA MET A 56 4.55 -1.20 2.39
C MET A 56 5.57 -1.78 1.38
N PRO A 57 5.82 -3.10 1.33
CA PRO A 57 6.79 -3.65 0.39
C PRO A 57 6.38 -3.45 -1.07
N VAL A 58 5.09 -3.48 -1.39
CA VAL A 58 4.60 -3.21 -2.75
C VAL A 58 4.92 -1.78 -3.17
N MET A 59 4.70 -0.82 -2.28
CA MET A 59 5.01 0.60 -2.52
C MET A 59 6.50 0.85 -2.68
N VAL A 60 7.32 0.23 -1.83
CA VAL A 60 8.79 0.29 -1.94
C VAL A 60 9.25 -0.23 -3.30
N LEU A 61 8.78 -1.41 -3.71
CA LEU A 61 9.10 -1.99 -5.03
C LEU A 61 8.62 -1.10 -6.19
N ARG A 62 7.42 -0.52 -6.07
CA ARG A 62 6.82 0.32 -7.11
C ARG A 62 7.38 1.74 -7.14
N SER A 63 7.99 2.23 -6.07
CA SER A 63 8.58 3.58 -6.00
C SER A 63 9.80 3.78 -6.91
N GLY A 64 10.28 2.72 -7.55
CA GLY A 64 11.48 2.80 -8.38
C GLY A 64 12.74 2.99 -7.55
N LEU A 65 12.72 2.62 -6.25
CA LEU A 65 13.96 2.21 -5.59
C LEU A 65 14.65 1.26 -6.57
N ASN A 66 15.80 1.69 -7.10
CA ASN A 66 16.69 0.88 -7.92
C ASN A 66 17.20 -0.26 -7.04
N VAL A 67 16.32 -1.19 -6.68
CA VAL A 67 16.71 -2.44 -6.07
C VAL A 67 17.29 -3.23 -7.22
N SER A 68 18.55 -2.94 -7.57
CA SER A 68 19.46 -3.90 -8.15
C SER A 68 19.65 -5.01 -7.10
N SER A 69 18.60 -5.76 -6.81
CA SER A 69 18.67 -6.87 -5.89
C SER A 69 19.34 -7.99 -6.64
N PRO A 70 20.40 -8.61 -6.10
CA PRO A 70 20.94 -9.87 -6.59
C PRO A 70 19.87 -11.00 -6.68
N VAL A 71 18.69 -10.78 -6.08
CA VAL A 71 17.52 -11.64 -6.19
C VAL A 71 16.85 -11.51 -7.57
N PHE A 72 16.73 -10.31 -8.13
CA PHE A 72 16.12 -10.09 -9.45
C PHE A 72 17.10 -10.43 -10.59
N GLU A 73 18.41 -10.28 -10.38
CA GLU A 73 19.45 -10.74 -11.31
C GLU A 73 19.44 -12.26 -11.51
N ARG A 74 19.06 -13.03 -10.49
CA ARG A 74 19.00 -14.50 -10.55
C ARG A 74 17.78 -15.05 -11.27
N MET A 75 16.75 -14.24 -11.51
CA MET A 75 15.55 -14.65 -12.24
C MET A 75 15.65 -14.46 -13.77
N GLY A 76 16.70 -13.79 -14.25
CA GLY A 76 16.93 -13.51 -15.67
C GLY A 76 18.01 -14.38 -16.33
N LYS A 77 18.47 -15.45 -15.67
CA LYS A 77 19.35 -16.46 -16.27
C LYS A 77 18.61 -17.78 -16.46
#